data_AF-A0AA37IZF1-F1
#
_entry.id   AF-A0AA37IZF1-F1
#
_cell.length_a   1.000
_cell.length_b   1.000
_cell.length_c   1.000
_cell.angle_alpha   90.00
_cell.angle_beta   90.00
_cell.angle_gamma   90.00
#
_symmetry.space_group_name_H-M   'P 1'
#
loop_
_entity.id
_entity.type
_entity.pdbx_description
1 polymer ?
#
loop_
_entity_poly.entity_id
_entity_poly.type
_entity_poly.pdbx_seq_one_letter_code
_entity_poly.pdbx_strand_id
1 'polypeptide(L)'
;MNWSSKNSIWLSRLCVVLFGAAALAILISAPWLVKAFVEFSRVPMGHQGERLLLATLYTGGVPALYILWKLWRLLENIQGGKVFIPHNVQLLRRISWGCAVGAFICLISGFYYLPFFVIAACAAFMALIVRVVKNVFQQALLLQEDADYTI
;
A
#
# COMPACT_ATOMS: atom_id res chain seq x y z
N MET A 1 4.70 -25.11 22.11
CA MET A 1 3.97 -25.18 20.81
C MET A 1 4.30 -23.91 20.00
N ASN A 2 5.40 -23.93 19.23
CA ASN A 2 6.06 -22.78 18.59
C ASN A 2 5.40 -22.34 17.26
N TRP A 3 4.09 -22.13 17.27
CA TRP A 3 3.31 -21.96 16.02
C TRP A 3 3.11 -20.52 15.55
N SER A 4 3.41 -19.46 16.32
CA SER A 4 2.88 -18.12 15.98
C SER A 4 3.81 -17.19 15.18
N SER A 5 5.07 -16.98 15.56
CA SER A 5 5.86 -15.89 14.97
C SER A 5 6.40 -16.19 13.56
N LYS A 6 7.04 -17.35 13.37
CA LYS A 6 7.63 -17.72 12.06
C LYS A 6 6.57 -17.98 10.98
N ASN A 7 5.44 -18.58 11.35
CA ASN A 7 4.34 -18.87 10.43
C ASN A 7 3.56 -17.59 10.06
N SER A 8 3.39 -16.65 11.00
CA SER A 8 2.72 -15.37 10.74
C SER A 8 3.50 -14.51 9.74
N ILE A 9 4.83 -14.44 9.87
CA ILE A 9 5.68 -13.69 8.93
C ILE A 9 5.64 -14.34 7.54
N TRP A 10 5.69 -15.67 7.46
CA TRP A 10 5.58 -16.39 6.20
C TRP A 10 4.23 -16.16 5.52
N LEU A 11 3.13 -16.22 6.28
CA LEU A 11 1.79 -15.94 5.77
C LEU A 11 1.68 -14.49 5.25
N SER A 12 2.25 -13.54 5.99
CA SER A 12 2.25 -12.12 5.60
C SER A 12 3.03 -11.90 4.30
N ARG A 13 4.14 -12.63 4.12
CA ARG A 13 4.95 -12.61 2.89
C ARG A 13 4.19 -13.21 1.71
N LEU A 14 3.51 -14.34 1.92
CA LEU A 14 2.62 -14.94 0.93
C LEU A 14 1.52 -13.97 0.52
N CYS A 15 0.88 -13.29 1.49
CA CYS A 15 -0.11 -12.26 1.21
C CYS A 15 0.46 -11.14 0.33
N VAL A 16 1.67 -10.63 0.61
CA VAL A 16 2.29 -9.58 -0.21
C VAL A 16 2.51 -10.03 -1.65
N VAL A 17 2.94 -11.28 -1.87
CA VAL A 17 3.08 -11.85 -3.23
C VAL A 17 1.73 -11.98 -3.92
N LEU A 18 0.71 -12.49 -3.22
CA LEU A 18 -0.63 -12.64 -3.77
C LEU A 18 -1.22 -11.28 -4.15
N PHE A 19 -1.10 -10.27 -3.29
CA PHE A 19 -1.54 -8.91 -3.62
C PHE A 19 -0.73 -8.28 -4.75
N GLY A 20 0.58 -8.53 -4.83
CA GLY A 20 1.42 -8.09 -5.95
C GLY A 20 1.02 -8.72 -7.28
N ALA A 21 0.81 -10.04 -7.29
CA ALA A 21 0.35 -10.78 -8.46
C ALA A 21 -1.04 -10.32 -8.89
N ALA A 22 -1.96 -10.13 -7.95
CA ALA A 22 -3.29 -9.61 -8.21
C ALA A 22 -3.23 -8.17 -8.77
N ALA A 23 -2.41 -7.30 -8.21
CA ALA A 23 -2.23 -5.94 -8.71
C ALA A 23 -1.67 -5.92 -10.14
N LEU A 24 -0.68 -6.76 -10.44
CA LEU A 24 -0.14 -6.90 -11.80
C LEU A 24 -1.19 -7.47 -12.76
N ALA A 25 -1.93 -8.50 -12.35
CA ALA A 25 -3.00 -9.06 -13.15
C ALA A 25 -4.06 -8.00 -13.49
N ILE A 26 -4.50 -7.22 -12.49
CA ILE A 26 -5.45 -6.10 -12.68
C ILE A 26 -4.90 -5.07 -13.67
N LEU A 27 -3.62 -4.70 -13.56
CA LEU A 27 -3.00 -3.73 -14.47
C LEU A 27 -2.89 -4.25 -15.90
N ILE A 28 -2.57 -5.54 -16.08
CA ILE A 28 -2.50 -6.18 -17.40
C ILE A 28 -3.90 -6.31 -18.01
N SER A 29 -4.88 -6.72 -17.20
CA SER A 29 -6.27 -6.87 -17.65
C SER A 29 -7.06 -5.55 -17.67
N ALA A 30 -6.46 -4.44 -17.25
CA ALA A 30 -7.08 -3.12 -17.13
C ALA A 30 -7.93 -2.70 -18.35
N PRO A 31 -7.44 -2.75 -19.60
CA PRO A 31 -8.23 -2.30 -20.75
C PRO A 31 -9.48 -3.17 -20.99
N TRP A 32 -9.40 -4.46 -20.69
CA TRP A 32 -10.56 -5.34 -20.80
C TRP A 32 -11.53 -5.13 -19.64
N LEU A 33 -11.01 -4.97 -18.42
CA LEU A 33 -11.78 -4.82 -17.19
C LEU A 33 -12.56 -3.49 -17.17
N VAL A 34 -11.93 -2.39 -17.61
CA VAL A 34 -12.61 -1.08 -17.70
C VAL A 34 -13.71 -1.12 -18.76
N LYS A 35 -13.48 -1.75 -19.92
CA LYS A 35 -14.53 -1.91 -20.94
C LYS A 35 -15.72 -2.73 -20.43
N ALA A 36 -15.44 -3.89 -19.84
CA ALA A 36 -16.46 -4.74 -19.23
C ALA A 36 -17.24 -3.99 -18.13
N PHE A 37 -16.57 -3.16 -17.33
CA PHE A 37 -17.20 -2.33 -16.31
C PHE A 37 -18.13 -1.26 -16.91
N VAL A 38 -17.68 -0.55 -17.95
CA VAL A 38 -18.49 0.47 -18.63
C VAL A 38 -19.73 -0.15 -19.28
N GLU A 39 -19.58 -1.29 -19.95
CA GLU A 39 -20.69 -2.05 -20.53
C GLU A 39 -21.69 -2.51 -19.45
N PHE A 40 -21.20 -3.02 -18.32
CA PHE A 40 -22.03 -3.50 -17.22
C PHE A 40 -22.76 -2.37 -16.49
N SER A 41 -22.08 -1.25 -16.22
CA SER A 41 -22.68 -0.12 -15.48
C SER A 41 -23.73 0.64 -16.28
N ARG A 42 -23.83 0.46 -17.62
CA ARG A 42 -24.73 1.20 -18.53
C ARG A 42 -24.68 2.72 -18.38
N VAL A 43 -23.67 3.25 -17.69
CA VAL A 43 -23.45 4.69 -17.59
C VAL A 43 -22.83 5.10 -18.92
N PRO A 44 -23.38 6.07 -19.65
CA PRO A 44 -22.80 6.57 -20.88
C PRO A 44 -21.54 7.38 -20.55
N MET A 45 -20.48 6.68 -20.15
CA MET A 45 -19.14 7.22 -20.07
C MET A 45 -18.66 7.32 -21.50
N GLY A 46 -18.61 8.54 -22.06
CA GLY A 46 -18.02 8.75 -23.37
C GLY A 46 -16.57 8.23 -23.39
N HIS A 47 -15.98 8.06 -24.59
CA HIS A 47 -14.60 7.59 -24.80
C HIS A 47 -13.52 8.34 -23.99
N GLN A 48 -13.84 9.52 -23.42
CA GLN A 48 -12.97 10.25 -22.50
C GLN A 48 -12.98 9.67 -21.07
N GLY A 49 -14.13 9.25 -20.54
CA GLY A 49 -14.24 8.69 -19.19
C GLY A 49 -13.51 7.35 -19.02
N GLU A 50 -13.59 6.48 -20.03
CA GLU A 50 -12.82 5.22 -20.09
C GLU A 50 -11.31 5.47 -20.01
N ARG A 51 -10.82 6.45 -20.78
CA ARG A 51 -9.39 6.82 -20.79
C ARG A 51 -8.93 7.39 -19.45
N LEU A 52 -9.77 8.19 -18.79
CA LEU A 52 -9.47 8.74 -17.46
C LEU A 52 -9.43 7.63 -16.39
N LEU A 53 -10.37 6.69 -16.42
CA LEU A 53 -10.37 5.53 -15.52
C LEU A 53 -9.12 4.66 -15.70
N LEU A 54 -8.75 4.38 -16.94
CA LEU A 54 -7.51 3.66 -17.25
C LEU A 54 -6.28 4.41 -16.77
N ALA A 55 -6.19 5.71 -17.04
CA ALA A 55 -5.08 6.54 -16.60
C ALA A 55 -4.94 6.51 -15.06
N THR A 56 -6.03 6.60 -14.32
CA THR A 56 -6.05 6.50 -12.86
C THR A 56 -5.64 5.12 -12.37
N LEU A 57 -6.09 4.05 -13.02
CA LEU A 57 -5.72 2.69 -12.64
C LEU A 57 -4.22 2.45 -12.82
N TYR A 58 -3.62 2.89 -13.93
CA TYR A 58 -2.19 2.78 -14.15
C TYR A 58 -1.37 3.68 -13.22
N THR A 59 -1.77 4.94 -13.07
CA THR A 59 -1.06 5.91 -12.19
C THR A 59 -1.17 5.52 -10.72
N GLY A 60 -2.32 4.98 -10.27
CA GLY A 60 -2.52 4.44 -8.92
C GLY A 60 -1.86 3.08 -8.70
N GLY A 61 -1.68 2.29 -9.76
CA GLY A 61 -0.99 0.99 -9.71
C GLY A 61 0.48 1.12 -9.34
N VAL A 62 1.18 2.15 -9.83
CA VAL A 62 2.60 2.39 -9.53
C VAL A 62 2.87 2.55 -8.03
N PRO A 63 2.20 3.46 -7.28
CA PRO A 63 2.39 3.59 -5.84
C PRO A 63 1.95 2.33 -5.09
N ALA A 64 0.91 1.62 -5.54
CA ALA A 64 0.48 0.37 -4.93
C ALA A 64 1.57 -0.73 -4.99
N LEU A 65 2.15 -0.96 -6.18
CA LEU A 65 3.27 -1.90 -6.36
C LEU A 65 4.51 -1.46 -5.58
N TYR A 66 4.80 -0.16 -5.55
CA TYR A 66 5.91 0.39 -4.77
C TYR A 66 5.74 0.12 -3.27
N ILE A 67 4.54 0.33 -2.71
CA ILE A 67 4.22 0.03 -1.31
C ILE A 67 4.41 -1.46 -1.01
N LEU A 68 3.89 -2.35 -1.88
CA LEU A 68 4.04 -3.80 -1.73
C LEU A 68 5.51 -4.22 -1.69
N TRP A 69 6.34 -3.68 -2.57
CA TRP A 69 7.78 -3.97 -2.56
C TRP A 69 8.48 -3.47 -1.29
N LYS A 70 8.08 -2.31 -0.75
CA LYS A 70 8.62 -1.81 0.53
C LYS A 70 8.15 -2.63 1.73
N LEU A 71 6.90 -3.10 1.72
CA LEU A 71 6.39 -4.02 2.74
C LEU A 71 7.16 -5.33 2.71
N TRP A 72 7.41 -5.89 1.53
CA TRP A 72 8.23 -7.11 1.39
C TRP A 72 9.60 -6.96 2.06
N ARG A 73 10.33 -5.86 1.77
CA ARG A 73 11.64 -5.61 2.39
C ARG A 73 11.54 -5.41 3.91
N LEU A 74 10.47 -4.77 4.39
CA LEU A 74 10.23 -4.62 5.83
C LEU A 74 10.00 -5.98 6.51
N LEU A 75 9.22 -6.87 5.87
CA LEU A 75 9.02 -8.24 6.36
C LEU A 75 10.32 -9.06 6.36
N GLU A 76 11.17 -8.93 5.34
CA GLU A 76 12.48 -9.60 5.30
C GLU A 76 13.37 -9.18 6.48
N ASN A 77 13.38 -7.88 6.82
CA ASN A 77 14.15 -7.38 7.97
C ASN A 77 13.60 -7.94 9.29
N ILE A 78 12.28 -7.97 9.46
CA ILE A 78 11.64 -8.54 10.66
C ILE A 78 11.95 -10.04 10.78
N GLN A 79 11.92 -10.79 9.68
CA GLN A 79 12.27 -12.22 9.66
C GLN A 79 13.73 -12.45 10.06
N GLY A 80 14.64 -11.57 9.67
CA GLY A 80 16.05 -11.60 10.03
C GLY A 80 16.35 -11.18 11.48
N GLY A 81 15.33 -10.97 12.32
CA GLY A 81 15.48 -10.47 13.70
C GLY A 81 15.85 -8.99 13.80
N LYS A 82 15.94 -8.30 12.66
CA LYS A 82 16.36 -6.91 12.52
C LYS A 82 15.15 -5.98 12.59
N VAL A 83 14.38 -6.08 13.67
CA VAL A 83 13.14 -5.32 13.87
C VAL A 83 13.44 -3.86 14.19
N PHE A 84 14.43 -3.66 15.06
CA PHE A 84 14.81 -2.37 15.62
C PHE A 84 16.01 -1.76 14.89
N ILE A 85 15.84 -1.46 13.59
CA ILE A 85 16.84 -0.70 12.82
C ILE A 85 16.20 0.59 12.31
N PRO A 86 16.90 1.74 12.36
CA PRO A 86 16.40 3.02 11.80
C PRO A 86 16.00 2.90 10.32
N HIS A 87 16.56 1.94 9.60
CA HIS A 87 16.18 1.60 8.22
C HIS A 87 14.70 1.21 8.08
N ASN A 88 14.12 0.47 9.05
CA ASN A 88 12.72 0.05 9.01
C ASN A 88 11.77 1.24 9.18
N VAL A 89 12.14 2.21 10.02
CA VAL A 89 11.39 3.48 10.17
C VAL A 89 11.39 4.27 8.86
N GLN A 90 12.51 4.28 8.12
CA GLN A 90 12.57 4.90 6.79
C GLN A 90 11.70 4.17 5.76
N LEU A 91 11.62 2.83 5.82
CA LEU A 91 10.72 2.03 4.97
C LEU A 91 9.26 2.39 5.26
N LEU A 92 8.85 2.43 6.52
CA LEU A 92 7.50 2.85 6.94
C LEU A 92 7.18 4.29 6.50
N ARG A 93 8.16 5.20 6.58
CA ARG A 93 8.01 6.57 6.05
C ARG A 93 7.71 6.56 4.55
N ARG A 94 8.44 5.78 3.76
CA ARG A 94 8.22 5.65 2.30
C ARG A 94 6.85 5.04 1.99
N ILE A 95 6.42 4.04 2.76
CA ILE A 95 5.09 3.42 2.61
C ILE A 95 4.00 4.46 2.87
N SER A 96 4.10 5.23 3.95
CA SER A 96 3.12 6.29 4.27
C SER A 96 3.02 7.34 3.16
N TRP A 97 4.16 7.79 2.62
CA TRP A 97 4.18 8.70 1.48
C TRP A 97 3.55 8.09 0.23
N GLY A 98 3.79 6.80 -0.04
CA GLY A 98 3.12 6.08 -1.12
C GLY A 98 1.60 6.07 -0.96
N CYS A 99 1.09 5.80 0.25
CA CYS A 99 -0.34 5.85 0.53
C CYS A 99 -0.92 7.26 0.37
N ALA A 100 -0.19 8.29 0.80
CA ALA A 100 -0.60 9.68 0.63
C ALA A 100 -0.67 10.09 -0.85
N VAL A 101 0.30 9.67 -1.65
CA VAL A 101 0.28 9.87 -3.12
C VAL A 101 -0.91 9.13 -3.75
N GLY A 102 -1.15 7.88 -3.35
CA GLY A 102 -2.32 7.11 -3.82
C GLY A 102 -3.65 7.79 -3.45
N ALA A 103 -3.76 8.31 -2.24
CA ALA A 103 -4.92 9.09 -1.79
C ALA A 103 -5.12 10.36 -2.63
N PHE A 104 -4.04 11.08 -2.93
CA PHE A 104 -4.08 12.27 -3.77
C PHE A 104 -4.52 11.97 -5.22
N ILE A 105 -3.99 10.88 -5.82
CA ILE A 105 -4.41 10.41 -7.15
C ILE A 105 -5.90 10.07 -7.13
N CYS A 106 -6.38 9.33 -6.13
CA CYS A 106 -7.79 8.99 -5.99
C CYS A 106 -8.65 10.24 -5.75
N LEU A 107 -8.17 11.23 -5.01
CA LEU A 107 -8.90 12.47 -4.74
C LEU A 107 -9.11 13.28 -6.03
N ILE A 108 -8.06 13.44 -6.84
CA ILE A 108 -8.19 14.06 -8.18
C ILE A 108 -9.17 13.25 -9.04
N SER A 109 -9.13 11.92 -8.90
CA SER A 109 -10.02 11.03 -9.64
C SER A 109 -11.48 11.09 -9.21
N GLY A 110 -11.73 11.56 -7.99
CA GLY A 110 -13.07 11.78 -7.45
C GLY A 110 -13.88 12.82 -8.23
N PHE A 111 -13.22 13.80 -8.85
CA PHE A 111 -13.90 14.87 -9.60
C PHE A 111 -14.67 14.38 -10.82
N TYR A 112 -14.26 13.25 -11.43
CA TYR A 112 -14.98 12.66 -12.56
C TYR A 112 -15.78 11.41 -12.16
N TYR A 113 -15.43 10.72 -11.07
CA TYR A 113 -16.15 9.54 -10.60
C TYR A 113 -16.21 9.50 -9.07
N LEU A 114 -17.37 9.87 -8.53
CA LEU A 114 -17.61 10.07 -7.08
C LEU A 114 -17.11 8.92 -6.17
N PRO A 115 -17.21 7.63 -6.54
CA PRO A 115 -16.70 6.54 -5.70
C PRO A 115 -15.21 6.64 -5.33
N PHE A 116 -14.38 7.33 -6.15
CA PHE A 116 -12.98 7.53 -5.81
C PHE A 116 -12.76 8.42 -4.59
N PHE A 117 -13.72 9.28 -4.20
CA PHE A 117 -13.61 10.02 -2.93
C PHE A 117 -13.58 9.09 -1.72
N VAL A 118 -14.38 8.01 -1.75
CA VAL A 118 -14.37 7.00 -0.69
C VAL A 118 -13.03 6.28 -0.65
N ILE A 119 -12.51 5.88 -1.82
CA ILE A 119 -11.19 5.24 -1.93
C ILE A 119 -10.07 6.18 -1.44
N ALA A 120 -10.13 7.46 -1.80
CA ALA A 120 -9.19 8.47 -1.34
C ALA A 120 -9.21 8.63 0.19
N ALA A 121 -10.41 8.66 0.80
CA ALA A 121 -10.57 8.71 2.25
C ALA A 121 -9.97 7.46 2.93
N CYS A 122 -10.25 6.26 2.41
CA CYS A 122 -9.66 5.01 2.91
C CYS A 122 -8.12 5.02 2.79
N ALA A 123 -7.58 5.46 1.65
CA ALA A 123 -6.14 5.54 1.42
C ALA A 123 -5.48 6.58 2.34
N ALA A 124 -6.13 7.72 2.58
CA ALA A 124 -5.66 8.74 3.51
C ALA A 124 -5.64 8.22 4.95
N PHE A 125 -6.69 7.50 5.36
CA PHE A 125 -6.76 6.84 6.66
C PHE A 125 -5.64 5.81 6.83
N MET A 126 -5.40 4.96 5.83
CA MET A 126 -4.27 4.04 5.84
C MET A 126 -2.92 4.76 5.92
N ALA A 127 -2.75 5.90 5.24
CA ALA A 127 -1.55 6.71 5.35
C ALA A 127 -1.31 7.22 6.78
N LEU A 128 -2.37 7.60 7.51
CA LEU A 128 -2.31 7.98 8.92
C LEU A 128 -1.93 6.80 9.82
N ILE A 129 -2.54 5.62 9.63
CA ILE A 129 -2.18 4.41 10.39
C ILE A 129 -0.69 4.11 10.25
N VAL A 130 -0.16 4.14 9.03
CA VAL A 130 1.27 3.87 8.80
C VAL A 130 2.14 4.94 9.48
N ARG A 131 1.70 6.21 9.56
CA ARG A 131 2.42 7.25 10.32
C ARG A 131 2.45 6.94 11.82
N VAL A 132 1.33 6.49 12.39
CA VAL A 132 1.26 6.10 13.81
C VAL A 132 2.20 4.94 14.08
N VAL A 133 2.12 3.87 13.27
CA VAL A 133 3.01 2.70 13.40
C VAL A 133 4.48 3.10 13.29
N LYS A 134 4.82 3.96 12.31
CA LYS A 134 6.17 4.51 12.16
C LYS A 134 6.64 5.25 13.43
N ASN A 135 5.79 6.08 14.03
CA ASN A 135 6.14 6.81 15.25
C ASN A 135 6.34 5.86 16.45
N VAL A 136 5.49 4.83 16.59
CA VAL A 136 5.64 3.81 17.63
C VAL A 136 6.94 3.04 17.46
N PHE A 137 7.27 2.61 16.24
CA PHE A 137 8.54 1.94 15.96
C PHE A 137 9.74 2.84 16.28
N GLN A 138 9.68 4.12 15.95
CA GLN A 138 10.74 5.08 16.29
C GLN A 138 10.91 5.21 17.80
N GLN A 139 9.81 5.29 18.57
CA GLN A 139 9.89 5.34 20.03
C GLN A 139 10.47 4.05 20.61
N ALA A 140 10.12 2.90 20.04
CA ALA A 140 10.64 1.62 20.49
C ALA A 140 12.15 1.48 20.20
N LEU A 141 12.66 2.06 19.10
CA LEU A 141 14.11 2.15 18.85
C LEU A 141 14.82 2.94 19.94
N LEU A 142 14.32 4.13 20.27
CA LEU A 142 14.94 5.00 21.27
C LEU A 142 15.01 4.31 22.64
N LEU A 143 13.93 3.64 23.05
CA LEU A 143 13.90 2.88 24.31
C LEU A 143 14.91 1.72 24.34
N GLN A 144 15.17 1.08 23.19
CA GLN A 144 16.18 0.03 23.11
C GLN A 144 17.60 0.63 23.17
N GLU A 145 17.83 1.73 22.46
CA GLU A 145 19.12 2.44 22.50
C GLU A 145 19.43 2.89 23.94
N ASP A 146 18.48 3.52 24.64
CA ASP A 146 18.65 3.97 26.04
C ASP A 146 18.95 2.81 27.00
N ALA A 147 18.34 1.63 26.79
CA ALA A 147 18.60 0.44 27.57
C ALA A 147 20.01 -0.12 27.33
N ASP A 148 20.51 -0.09 26.09
CA ASP A 148 21.87 -0.53 25.75
C ASP A 148 22.95 0.40 26.34
N TYR A 149 22.65 1.66 26.63
CA TYR A 149 23.58 2.63 27.25
C TYR A 149 23.63 2.58 28.78
N THR A 150 22.70 1.89 29.44
CA THR A 150 22.60 1.82 30.92
C THR A 150 23.20 0.55 31.53
N ILE A 151 23.73 -0.35 30.69
CA ILE A 151 24.51 -1.54 31.10
C ILE A 151 26.00 -1.24 30.98
#